data_AF-A0A920TE91-F1
#
_entry.id   AF-A0A920TE91-F1
#
_cell.length_a   1.000
_cell.length_b   1.000
_cell.length_c   1.000
_cell.angle_alpha   90.00
_cell.angle_beta   90.00
_cell.angle_gamma   90.00
#
_symmetry.space_group_name_H-M   'P 1'
#
loop_
_entity.id
_entity.type
_entity.pdbx_description
1 polymer ?
#
loop_
_entity_poly.entity_id
_entity_poly.type
_entity_poly.pdbx_seq_one_letter_code
_entity_poly.pdbx_strand_id
1 'polypeptide(L)' 'MVGGAQQVLEMTVEYAKQRTQFGRPIGTFQAIQHHCANMATDVKGSRLVTYQASWCCQRA' A
#
# COMPACT_ATOMS: atom_id res chain seq x y z
N MET A 1 4.69 5.92 10.96
CA MET A 1 3.27 5.74 10.58
C MET A 1 3.09 4.56 9.60
N VAL A 2 3.56 3.35 9.94
CA VAL A 2 3.46 2.17 9.03
C VAL A 2 2.06 1.54 9.04
N GLY A 3 1.42 1.45 10.22
CA GLY A 3 0.08 0.90 10.35
C GLY A 3 -1.00 1.72 9.64
N GLY A 4 -0.94 3.05 9.77
CA GLY A 4 -1.87 3.93 9.06
C GLY A 4 -1.76 3.83 7.53
N ALA A 5 -0.53 3.76 7.00
CA ALA A 5 -0.31 3.57 5.57
C ALA A 5 -0.85 2.22 5.07
N GLN A 6 -0.72 1.15 5.86
CA GLN A 6 -1.31 -0.16 5.54
C GLN A 6 -2.85 -0.07 5.45
N GLN A 7 -3.49 0.58 6.41
CA GLN A 7 -4.95 0.73 6.41
C GLN A 7 -5.45 1.51 5.18
N VAL A 8 -4.76 2.60 4.82
CA VAL A 8 -5.09 3.41 3.64
C VAL A 8 -4.94 2.60 2.36
N LEU A 9 -3.91 1.76 2.24
CA LEU A 9 -3.74 0.86 1.11
C LEU A 9 -4.90 -0.13 0.99
N GLU A 10 -5.29 -0.77 2.09
CA GLU A 10 -6.41 -1.73 2.13
C GLU A 10 -7.72 -1.08 1.71
N MET A 11 -8.05 0.08 2.28
CA MET A 11 -9.24 0.85 1.91
C MET A 11 -9.23 1.24 0.43
N THR A 12 -8.06 1.65 -0.09
CA THR A 12 -7.92 2.07 -1.49
C THR A 12 -8.15 0.90 -2.45
N VAL A 13 -7.58 -0.27 -2.15
CA VAL A 13 -7.77 -1.48 -2.96
C VAL A 13 -9.22 -1.96 -2.91
N GLU A 14 -9.85 -1.90 -1.74
CA GLU A 14 -11.26 -2.25 -1.59
C GLU A 14 -12.16 -1.31 -2.40
N TYR A 15 -11.94 0.00 -2.30
CA TYR A 15 -12.67 0.98 -3.09
C TYR A 15 -12.47 0.78 -4.60
N ALA A 16 -11.25 0.47 -5.04
CA ALA A 16 -10.94 0.23 -6.45
C ALA A 16 -11.69 -0.99 -7.03
N LYS A 17 -12.00 -1.98 -6.18
CA LYS A 17 -12.81 -3.15 -6.57
C LYS A 17 -14.31 -2.85 -6.63
N GLN A 18 -14.80 -2.01 -5.71
CA GLN A 18 -16.22 -1.68 -5.62
C GLN A 18 -16.66 -0.63 -6.64
N ARG A 19 -15.79 0.34 -6.95
CA ARG A 19 -16.13 1.46 -7.83
C ARG A 19 -16.12 1.02 -9.31
N THR A 20 -17.27 1.17 -9.97
CA THR A 20 -17.43 0.89 -11.41
C THR A 20 -17.50 2.19 -12.23
N GLN A 21 -16.73 2.27 -13.31
CA GLN A 21 -16.78 3.33 -14.31
C GLN A 21 -16.43 2.75 -15.69
N PHE A 22 -16.95 3.36 -16.77
CA PHE A 22 -16.74 2.85 -18.14
C PHE A 22 -17.14 1.37 -18.31
N GLY A 23 -18.20 0.95 -17.59
CA GLY A 23 -18.73 -0.41 -17.67
C GLY A 23 -17.94 -1.49 -16.93
N ARG A 24 -16.88 -1.16 -16.17
CA ARG A 24 -16.11 -2.13 -15.38
C ARG A 24 -15.56 -1.55 -14.07
N PRO A 25 -15.11 -2.38 -13.11
CA PRO A 25 -14.41 -1.90 -11.92
C PRO A 25 -13.16 -1.09 -12.27
N ILE A 26 -12.89 -0.02 -11.51
CA ILE A 26 -11.74 0.85 -11.76
C ILE A 26 -10.40 0.15 -11.49
N GLY A 27 -10.41 -0.89 -10.64
CA GLY A 27 -9.24 -1.73 -10.39
C GLY A 27 -8.74 -2.52 -11.60
N THR A 28 -9.51 -2.58 -12.70
CA THR A 28 -9.08 -3.22 -13.96
C THR A 28 -8.20 -2.29 -14.80
N PHE A 29 -8.19 -0.98 -14.54
CA PHE A 29 -7.33 -0.04 -15.27
C PHE A 29 -5.90 -0.13 -14.75
N GLN A 30 -4.95 -0.32 -15.67
CA GLN A 30 -3.53 -0.48 -15.37
C GLN A 30 -2.97 0.70 -14.55
N ALA A 31 -3.44 1.93 -14.80
CA ALA A 31 -3.03 3.11 -14.03
C ALA A 31 -3.34 2.94 -12.53
N ILE A 32 -4.56 2.50 -12.20
CA ILE A 32 -4.97 2.28 -10.80
C ILE A 32 -4.19 1.13 -10.18
N GLN A 33 -3.93 0.07 -10.94
CA GLN A 33 -3.11 -1.06 -10.48
C GLN A 33 -1.68 -0.63 -10.16
N HIS A 34 -1.05 0.17 -11.02
CA HIS A 34 0.29 0.71 -10.79
C HIS A 34 0.34 1.61 -9.55
N HIS A 35 -0.65 2.48 -9.36
CA HIS A 35 -0.73 3.29 -8.13
C HIS A 35 -0.84 2.42 -6.87
N CYS A 36 -1.70 1.39 -6.89
CA CYS A 36 -1.83 0.46 -5.77
C CYS A 36 -0.54 -0.33 -5.51
N ALA A 37 0.17 -0.74 -6.58
CA ALA A 37 1.43 -1.45 -6.48
C ALA A 37 2.55 -0.57 -5.87
N ASN A 38 2.62 0.70 -6.27
CA ASN A 38 3.57 1.66 -5.71
C ASN A 38 3.30 1.90 -4.22
N MET A 39 2.04 2.17 -3.85
CA MET A 39 1.65 2.32 -2.44
C MET A 39 2.01 1.08 -1.60
N ALA A 40 1.77 -0.12 -2.13
CA ALA A 40 2.14 -1.36 -1.45
C ALA A 40 3.66 -1.51 -1.27
N THR A 41 4.43 -1.07 -2.25
CA THR A 41 5.91 -1.07 -2.19
C THR A 41 6.40 -0.10 -1.11
N ASP A 42 5.84 1.10 -1.04
CA ASP A 42 6.21 2.12 -0.05
C ASP A 42 5.90 1.68 1.38
N VAL A 43 4.75 1.06 1.61
CA VAL A 43 4.37 0.53 2.94
C VAL A 43 5.32 -0.59 3.37
N LYS A 44 5.66 -1.52 2.47
CA LYS A 44 6.62 -2.59 2.75
C LYS A 44 8.02 -2.04 3.02
N GLY A 45 8.47 -1.07 2.23
CA GLY A 45 9.76 -0.40 2.44
C GLY A 45 9.82 0.30 3.79
N SER A 46 8.78 1.06 4.13
CA SER A 46 8.67 1.75 5.44
C SER A 46 8.73 0.77 6.61
N ARG A 47 8.08 -0.39 6.48
CA ARG A 47 8.11 -1.46 7.49
C ARG A 47 9.51 -2.04 7.63
N LEU A 48 10.19 -2.33 6.53
CA LEU A 48 11.55 -2.88 6.53
C LEU A 48 12.53 -1.94 7.23
N VAL A 49 12.54 -0.66 6.87
CA VAL A 49 13.42 0.35 7.48
C VAL A 49 13.14 0.48 8.98
N THR A 50 11.86 0.44 9.38
CA THR A 50 11.49 0.47 10.80
C THR A 50 12.08 -0.72 11.57
N TYR A 51 11.97 -1.94 11.02
CA TYR A 51 12.55 -3.13 11.64
C TYR A 51 14.08 -3.13 11.65
N GLN A 52 14.71 -2.64 10.59
CA GLN A 52 16.17 -2.46 10.55
C GLN A 52 16.63 -1.47 11.61
N ALA A 53 15.94 -0.33 11.76
CA ALA A 53 16.25 0.64 12.81
C ALA A 53 16.11 0.03 14.20
N SER A 54 15.01 -0.71 14.48
CA SER A 54 14.84 -1.38 15.77
C SER A 54 15.92 -2.42 16.03
N TRP A 55 16.30 -3.19 15.00
CA TRP A 55 17.36 -4.20 15.10
C TRP A 55 18.72 -3.55 15.40
N CYS A 56 19.05 -2.45 14.73
CA CYS A 56 20.28 -1.70 15.00
C CYS A 56 20.30 -1.11 16.42
N CYS A 57 19.19 -0.52 16.89
CA CYS A 57 19.09 -0.01 18.26
C CYS A 57 19.18 -1.11 19.31
N GLN A 58 18.67 -2.32 19.02
CA GLN A 58 18.69 -3.44 19.97
C GLN A 58 20.07 -4.13 20.03
N ARG A 59 20.94 -3.89 19.05
CA ARG A 59 22.31 -4.42 18.99
C ARG A 59 23.39 -3.42 19.42
N ALA A 60 23.00 -2.17 19.68
CA ALA A 60 23.86 -1.12 20.25
C ALA A 60 23.78 -1.16 21.78
#